data_AF-A0A1H6G7L0-F1
#
_entry.id   AF-A0A1H6G7L0-F1
#
_cell.length_a   1.000
_cell.length_b   1.000
_cell.length_c   1.000
_cell.angle_alpha   90.00
_cell.angle_beta   90.00
_cell.angle_gamma   90.00
#
_symmetry.space_group_name_H-M   'P 1'
#
loop_
_entity.id
_entity.type
_entity.pdbx_description
1 polymer ?
#
loop_
_entity_poly.entity_id
_entity_poly.type
_entity_poly.pdbx_seq_one_letter_code
_entity_poly.pdbx_strand_id
1 'polypeptide(L)'
;MHPHDDRGALPLRRDWTGWLFVLIAVAAVVAVLLASHSTGTGKHAAHRQPVAPPADVIPEVQAMELAPVTEDDARAQNAEVALITKGFVAARPFVYAGGGDSKARARDCLAAAMLYEAGDDAKGQQAVGQVVINRARHPAFPKSICGVVFQGSERTTGCQFTFTCDGALNRRYSDAAWQRARNNADMMLSGGTYPPVGLATHYHTDWVRPYWSDSLEKIAIVDTHLFFRWPGYWGTPGAFRGAVSGSDGPVAKLAAISPLHAIALGLPTDVATGVDANAAVGEARVVAGAGESAGRDTIYTQLDRKAAPESFVTTALRLCGDKPYCKFMGWTNPVLKPDSDAMSDTQRAAMTFSYLRDDKAGFEKALWNCSEYKRDDARQCMKR
;
A
#
# COMPACT_ATOMS: atom_id res chain seq x y z
N MET A 1 -77.46 -81.69 0.12
CA MET A 1 -76.97 -80.31 0.27
C MET A 1 -75.82 -80.34 1.28
N HIS A 2 -74.70 -79.70 0.95
CA HIS A 2 -73.44 -79.55 1.69
C HIS A 2 -72.38 -80.67 1.63
N PRO A 3 -71.25 -80.42 0.92
CA PRO A 3 -69.96 -81.04 1.20
C PRO A 3 -69.18 -80.21 2.24
N HIS A 4 -68.43 -80.90 3.09
CA HIS A 4 -67.41 -80.34 3.97
C HIS A 4 -66.13 -80.06 3.15
N ASP A 5 -65.59 -78.84 3.25
CA ASP A 5 -64.27 -78.45 2.73
C ASP A 5 -63.39 -78.06 3.93
N ASP A 6 -62.36 -78.86 4.19
CA ASP A 6 -61.35 -78.66 5.22
C ASP A 6 -60.38 -77.54 4.77
N ARG A 7 -60.35 -76.43 5.52
CA ARG A 7 -59.30 -75.41 5.39
C ARG A 7 -58.62 -75.15 6.71
N GLY A 8 -57.31 -75.45 6.72
CA GLY A 8 -56.31 -74.48 7.15
C GLY A 8 -55.68 -74.71 8.52
N ALA A 9 -54.38 -75.03 8.50
CA ALA A 9 -53.40 -74.42 9.39
C ALA A 9 -51.99 -74.65 8.83
N LEU A 10 -51.37 -73.61 8.24
CA LEU A 10 -49.92 -73.52 8.10
C LEU A 10 -49.38 -72.65 9.26
N PRO A 11 -48.24 -73.01 9.87
CA PRO A 11 -47.73 -72.30 11.04
C PRO A 11 -47.13 -70.94 10.65
N LEU A 12 -47.46 -69.89 11.40
CA LEU A 12 -46.75 -68.61 11.36
C LEU A 12 -45.27 -68.83 11.70
N ARG A 13 -44.38 -68.77 10.70
CA ARG A 13 -42.97 -68.49 10.96
C ARG A 13 -42.86 -67.02 11.37
N ARG A 14 -42.36 -66.82 12.58
CA ARG A 14 -42.07 -65.49 13.15
C ARG A 14 -40.85 -64.93 12.42
N ASP A 15 -41.07 -63.99 11.50
CA ASP A 15 -40.02 -63.37 10.68
C ASP A 15 -39.11 -62.46 11.53
N TRP A 16 -38.06 -63.05 12.10
CA TRP A 16 -37.02 -62.34 12.85
C TRP A 16 -36.18 -61.40 11.97
N THR A 17 -36.17 -61.63 10.66
CA THR A 17 -35.44 -60.83 9.67
C THR A 17 -36.00 -59.41 9.56
N GLY A 18 -37.33 -59.23 9.65
CA GLY A 18 -37.95 -57.91 9.59
C GLY A 18 -37.56 -57.02 10.77
N TRP A 19 -37.49 -57.59 11.98
CA TRP A 19 -37.11 -56.86 13.19
C TRP A 19 -35.63 -56.46 13.20
N LEU A 20 -34.75 -57.29 12.63
CA LEU A 20 -33.33 -56.96 12.49
C LEU A 20 -33.11 -55.77 11.55
N PHE A 21 -33.85 -55.71 10.43
CA PHE A 21 -33.78 -54.58 9.51
C PHE A 21 -34.26 -53.27 10.14
N VAL A 22 -35.35 -53.31 10.93
CA VAL A 22 -35.86 -52.14 11.65
C VAL A 22 -34.84 -51.64 12.67
N LEU A 23 -34.20 -52.53 13.43
CA LEU A 23 -33.18 -52.15 14.41
C LEU A 23 -31.94 -51.52 13.76
N ILE A 24 -31.49 -52.05 12.62
CA ILE A 24 -30.35 -51.48 11.88
C ILE A 24 -30.71 -50.10 11.31
N ALA A 25 -31.91 -49.93 10.77
CA ALA A 25 -32.37 -48.64 10.26
C ALA A 25 -32.48 -47.58 11.37
N VAL A 26 -33.02 -47.95 12.54
CA VAL A 26 -33.09 -47.06 13.71
C VAL A 26 -31.70 -46.70 14.20
N ALA A 27 -30.79 -47.66 14.30
CA ALA A 27 -29.41 -47.41 14.72
C ALA A 27 -28.68 -46.46 13.75
N ALA A 28 -28.87 -46.62 12.44
CA ALA A 28 -28.30 -45.73 11.44
C ALA A 28 -28.86 -44.30 11.53
N VAL A 29 -30.18 -44.14 11.72
CA VAL A 29 -30.81 -42.83 11.92
C VAL A 29 -30.32 -42.17 13.20
N VAL A 30 -30.21 -42.92 14.30
CA VAL A 30 -29.69 -42.42 15.58
C VAL A 30 -28.22 -42.02 15.46
N ALA A 31 -27.40 -42.78 14.73
CA ALA A 31 -26.00 -42.44 14.47
C ALA A 31 -25.86 -41.15 13.64
N VAL A 32 -26.69 -40.98 12.60
CA VAL A 32 -26.74 -39.75 11.80
C VAL A 32 -27.21 -38.57 12.65
N LEU A 33 -28.24 -38.75 13.48
CA LEU A 33 -28.73 -37.71 14.38
C LEU A 33 -27.69 -37.33 15.43
N LEU A 34 -26.99 -38.29 16.04
CA LEU A 34 -25.90 -38.04 16.99
C LEU A 34 -24.71 -37.32 16.33
N ALA A 35 -24.32 -37.74 15.12
CA ALA A 35 -23.30 -37.05 14.34
C ALA A 35 -23.71 -35.61 13.98
N SER A 36 -25.00 -35.39 13.69
CA SER A 36 -25.58 -34.07 13.39
C SER A 36 -25.72 -33.17 14.62
N HIS A 37 -25.81 -33.76 15.82
CA HIS A 37 -25.80 -33.00 17.09
C HIS A 37 -24.37 -32.72 17.60
N SER A 38 -23.36 -33.43 17.10
CA SER A 38 -21.95 -33.20 17.47
C SER A 38 -21.27 -32.06 16.69
N THR A 39 -21.91 -31.48 15.67
CA THR A 39 -21.45 -30.24 15.04
C THR A 39 -21.79 -29.04 15.92
N GLY A 40 -20.90 -28.76 16.88
CA GLY A 40 -20.62 -27.42 17.38
C GLY A 40 -21.82 -26.59 17.83
N THR A 41 -22.45 -26.95 18.95
CA THR A 41 -23.10 -25.94 19.81
C THR A 41 -22.03 -25.17 20.59
N GLY A 42 -21.18 -24.45 19.86
CA GLY A 42 -20.46 -23.33 20.44
C GLY A 42 -21.52 -22.34 20.91
N LYS A 43 -21.76 -22.25 22.21
CA LYS A 43 -22.57 -21.17 22.79
C LYS A 43 -21.99 -19.88 22.22
N HIS A 44 -22.73 -19.18 21.36
CA HIS A 44 -22.38 -17.84 20.90
C HIS A 44 -22.28 -16.95 22.13
N ALA A 45 -21.07 -16.84 22.68
CA ALA A 45 -20.77 -15.87 23.70
C ALA A 45 -21.02 -14.52 23.04
N ALA A 46 -21.99 -13.76 23.56
CA ALA A 46 -22.20 -12.39 23.14
C ALA A 46 -20.83 -11.69 23.08
N HIS A 47 -20.42 -11.25 21.89
CA HIS A 47 -19.12 -10.60 21.71
C HIS A 47 -19.01 -9.47 22.73
N ARG A 48 -18.14 -9.65 23.73
CA ARG A 48 -17.90 -8.62 24.74
C ARG A 48 -17.31 -7.43 23.99
N GLN A 49 -17.89 -6.26 24.21
CA GLN A 49 -17.36 -5.03 23.65
C GLN A 49 -15.90 -4.87 24.09
N PRO A 50 -14.98 -4.49 23.18
CA PRO A 50 -13.59 -4.25 23.52
C PRO A 50 -13.46 -3.24 24.68
N VAL A 51 -12.54 -3.52 25.60
CA VAL A 51 -12.26 -2.63 26.73
C VAL A 51 -11.30 -1.52 26.29
N ALA A 52 -11.70 -0.27 26.48
CA ALA A 52 -10.87 0.89 26.17
C ALA A 52 -9.66 0.97 27.13
N PRO A 53 -8.42 1.08 26.61
CA PRO A 53 -7.26 1.45 27.42
C PRO A 53 -7.45 2.83 28.07
N PRO A 54 -6.84 3.09 29.24
CA PRO A 54 -6.81 4.42 29.85
C PRO A 54 -6.27 5.49 28.87
N ALA A 55 -6.80 6.71 28.94
CA ALA A 55 -6.45 7.78 28.01
C ALA A 55 -5.04 8.37 28.23
N ASP A 56 -4.44 8.12 29.38
CA ASP A 56 -3.12 8.56 29.81
C ASP A 56 -2.00 7.54 29.51
N VAL A 57 -2.37 6.30 29.19
CA VAL A 57 -1.42 5.21 28.86
C VAL A 57 -1.49 4.92 27.37
N ILE A 58 -0.38 5.18 26.65
CA ILE A 58 -0.28 4.84 25.22
C ILE A 58 -0.43 3.32 25.08
N PRO A 59 -1.39 2.83 24.28
CA PRO A 59 -1.59 1.41 24.13
C PRO A 59 -0.43 0.77 23.37
N GLU A 60 -0.04 -0.41 23.81
CA GLU A 60 0.95 -1.22 23.11
C GLU A 60 0.36 -1.82 21.84
N VAL A 61 1.09 -1.73 20.73
CA VAL A 61 0.71 -2.36 19.46
C VAL A 61 1.08 -3.83 19.52
N GLN A 62 0.07 -4.70 19.57
CA GLN A 62 0.27 -6.15 19.59
C GLN A 62 0.81 -6.68 18.26
N ALA A 63 1.68 -7.69 18.32
CA ALA A 63 2.18 -8.36 17.12
C ALA A 63 1.07 -9.10 16.36
N MET A 64 1.28 -9.33 15.05
CA MET A 64 0.34 -10.09 14.22
C MET A 64 0.51 -11.60 14.46
N GLU A 65 -0.09 -12.08 15.55
CA GLU A 65 -0.20 -13.51 15.85
C GLU A 65 -1.63 -13.99 15.51
N LEU A 66 -1.72 -15.03 14.69
CA LEU A 66 -2.98 -15.57 14.19
C LEU A 66 -3.50 -16.69 15.09
N ALA A 67 -4.79 -16.67 15.38
CA ALA A 67 -5.49 -17.79 15.98
C ALA A 67 -5.45 -19.02 15.03
N PRO A 68 -5.30 -20.24 15.56
CA PRO A 68 -5.21 -21.46 14.77
C PRO A 68 -6.60 -21.92 14.30
N VAL A 69 -7.25 -21.13 13.45
CA VAL A 69 -8.56 -21.40 12.85
C VAL A 69 -8.44 -21.64 11.34
N THR A 70 -9.38 -22.37 10.75
CA THR A 70 -9.44 -22.53 9.29
C THR A 70 -9.88 -21.22 8.63
N GLU A 71 -9.62 -21.05 7.33
CA GLU A 71 -10.08 -19.85 6.60
C GLU A 71 -11.60 -19.72 6.60
N ASP A 72 -12.34 -20.82 6.48
CA ASP A 72 -13.81 -20.82 6.49
C ASP A 72 -14.35 -20.44 7.88
N ASP A 73 -13.75 -20.98 8.95
CA ASP A 73 -14.09 -20.58 10.32
C ASP A 73 -13.74 -19.11 10.56
N ALA A 74 -12.59 -18.64 10.06
CA ALA A 74 -12.18 -17.24 10.17
C ALA A 74 -13.20 -16.32 9.49
N ARG A 75 -13.65 -16.65 8.27
CA ARG A 75 -14.69 -15.89 7.56
C ARG A 75 -16.00 -15.87 8.33
N ALA A 76 -16.47 -17.03 8.80
CA ALA A 76 -17.70 -17.15 9.57
C ALA A 76 -17.65 -16.29 10.85
N GLN A 77 -16.60 -16.46 11.65
CA GLN A 77 -16.42 -15.69 12.89
C GLN A 77 -16.24 -14.19 12.61
N ASN A 78 -15.57 -13.80 11.52
CA ASN A 78 -15.36 -12.39 11.17
C ASN A 78 -16.65 -11.72 10.72
N ALA A 79 -17.54 -12.46 10.05
CA ALA A 79 -18.85 -11.99 9.65
C ALA A 79 -19.76 -11.71 10.86
N GLU A 80 -19.60 -12.45 11.96
CA GLU A 80 -20.36 -12.25 13.21
C GLU A 80 -19.97 -10.98 13.98
N VAL A 81 -18.74 -10.48 13.80
CA VAL A 81 -18.30 -9.24 14.45
C VAL A 81 -19.11 -8.06 13.89
N ALA A 82 -19.79 -7.31 14.76
CA ALA A 82 -20.59 -6.17 14.32
C ALA A 82 -19.73 -5.00 13.80
N LEU A 83 -20.24 -4.29 12.78
CA LEU A 83 -19.64 -3.05 12.30
C LEU A 83 -20.05 -1.89 13.23
N ILE A 84 -19.07 -1.23 13.83
CA ILE A 84 -19.28 -0.08 14.71
C ILE A 84 -19.32 1.20 13.89
N THR A 85 -20.53 1.74 13.69
CA THR A 85 -20.74 3.01 12.98
C THR A 85 -20.82 4.21 13.93
N LYS A 86 -21.10 3.97 15.22
CA LYS A 86 -21.21 5.03 16.24
C LYS A 86 -19.86 5.73 16.43
N GLY A 87 -19.87 7.06 16.32
CA GLY A 87 -18.66 7.87 16.47
C GLY A 87 -17.63 7.63 15.37
N PHE A 88 -18.03 7.07 14.22
CA PHE A 88 -17.18 7.00 13.04
C PHE A 88 -16.85 8.42 12.56
N VAL A 89 -15.58 8.69 12.28
CA VAL A 89 -15.09 9.98 11.80
C VAL A 89 -14.08 9.73 10.68
N ALA A 90 -14.23 10.46 9.58
CA ALA A 90 -13.26 10.45 8.50
C ALA A 90 -11.92 11.04 8.98
N ALA A 91 -10.81 10.50 8.50
CA ALA A 91 -9.51 11.08 8.79
C ALA A 91 -9.41 12.51 8.23
N ARG A 92 -8.74 13.39 8.97
CA ARG A 92 -8.42 14.75 8.48
C ARG A 92 -7.35 14.66 7.38
N PRO A 93 -7.36 15.55 6.37
CA PRO A 93 -6.29 15.67 5.38
C PRO A 93 -4.90 15.68 6.01
N PHE A 94 -3.97 15.00 5.37
CA PHE A 94 -2.57 14.94 5.76
C PHE A 94 -1.72 15.51 4.63
N VAL A 95 -0.94 16.54 4.94
CA VAL A 95 0.09 17.06 4.04
C VAL A 95 1.43 16.71 4.63
N TYR A 96 2.24 15.98 3.88
CA TYR A 96 3.59 15.62 4.29
C TYR A 96 4.43 16.90 4.43
N ALA A 97 5.04 17.11 5.60
CA ALA A 97 5.74 18.35 5.92
C ALA A 97 7.14 18.46 5.29
N GLY A 98 7.74 17.34 4.89
CA GLY A 98 9.08 17.33 4.28
C GLY A 98 9.07 17.61 2.78
N GLY A 99 10.23 18.02 2.25
CA GLY A 99 10.45 18.28 0.82
C GLY A 99 11.45 17.31 0.18
N GLY A 100 11.68 17.50 -1.12
CA GLY A 100 12.72 16.83 -1.91
C GLY A 100 12.76 15.31 -1.75
N ASP A 101 13.98 14.79 -1.56
CA ASP A 101 14.25 13.35 -1.45
C ASP A 101 13.51 12.67 -0.30
N SER A 102 13.25 13.38 0.80
CA SER A 102 12.51 12.81 1.92
C SER A 102 11.05 12.52 1.55
N LYS A 103 10.38 13.46 0.87
CA LYS A 103 9.02 13.25 0.36
C LYS A 103 8.99 12.11 -0.68
N ALA A 104 10.00 12.06 -1.54
CA ALA A 104 10.09 11.04 -2.57
C ALA A 104 10.30 9.63 -1.99
N ARG A 105 11.10 9.50 -0.92
CA ARG A 105 11.23 8.23 -0.16
C ARG A 105 9.95 7.86 0.59
N ALA A 106 9.30 8.83 1.25
CA ALA A 106 8.00 8.60 1.90
C ALA A 106 6.96 8.09 0.91
N ARG A 107 6.90 8.66 -0.31
CA ARG A 107 6.05 8.19 -1.40
C ARG A 107 6.33 6.75 -1.76
N ASP A 108 7.60 6.38 -1.95
CA ASP A 108 7.97 5.03 -2.36
C ASP A 108 7.68 3.99 -1.25
N CYS A 109 7.88 4.33 0.02
CA CYS A 109 7.44 3.50 1.15
C CYS A 109 5.92 3.31 1.20
N LEU A 110 5.15 4.40 1.03
CA LEU A 110 3.69 4.35 1.02
C LEU A 110 3.18 3.52 -0.17
N ALA A 111 3.73 3.75 -1.36
CA ALA A 111 3.39 3.02 -2.58
C ALA A 111 3.70 1.52 -2.46
N ALA A 112 4.82 1.16 -1.83
CA ALA A 112 5.14 -0.24 -1.56
C ALA A 112 4.09 -0.88 -0.63
N ALA A 113 3.77 -0.25 0.49
CA ALA A 113 2.73 -0.77 1.39
C ALA A 113 1.39 -0.94 0.66
N MET A 114 0.95 0.06 -0.08
CA MET A 114 -0.28 0.00 -0.87
C MET A 114 -0.29 -1.17 -1.88
N LEU A 115 0.78 -1.29 -2.67
CA LEU A 115 0.83 -2.23 -3.79
C LEU A 115 1.00 -3.68 -3.34
N TYR A 116 1.85 -3.93 -2.32
CA TYR A 116 2.08 -5.29 -1.84
C TYR A 116 0.95 -5.81 -0.96
N GLU A 117 0.18 -4.93 -0.32
CA GLU A 117 -0.96 -5.33 0.51
C GLU A 117 -2.27 -5.44 -0.28
N ALA A 118 -2.50 -4.55 -1.26
CA ALA A 118 -3.77 -4.47 -1.98
C ALA A 118 -3.67 -4.81 -3.48
N GLY A 119 -2.47 -5.05 -4.01
CA GLY A 119 -2.27 -5.20 -5.44
C GLY A 119 -2.55 -3.91 -6.21
N ASP A 120 -2.85 -4.04 -7.50
CA ASP A 120 -3.14 -2.92 -8.40
C ASP A 120 -4.63 -2.51 -8.35
N ASP A 121 -5.20 -2.47 -7.15
CA ASP A 121 -6.57 -1.98 -6.90
C ASP A 121 -6.54 -0.64 -6.17
N ALA A 122 -7.07 0.41 -6.80
CA ALA A 122 -7.01 1.76 -6.26
C ALA A 122 -7.75 1.91 -4.91
N LYS A 123 -8.87 1.19 -4.70
CA LYS A 123 -9.65 1.28 -3.46
C LYS A 123 -8.87 0.69 -2.28
N GLY A 124 -8.37 -0.53 -2.43
CA GLY A 124 -7.56 -1.21 -1.45
C GLY A 124 -6.26 -0.46 -1.16
N GLN A 125 -5.58 0.06 -2.19
CA GLN A 125 -4.39 0.88 -2.02
C GLN A 125 -4.68 2.12 -1.15
N GLN A 126 -5.74 2.88 -1.46
CA GLN A 126 -6.09 4.06 -0.67
C GLN A 126 -6.50 3.71 0.78
N ALA A 127 -7.18 2.58 0.97
CA ALA A 127 -7.54 2.08 2.29
C ALA A 127 -6.31 1.76 3.16
N VAL A 128 -5.35 0.99 2.61
CA VAL A 128 -4.07 0.67 3.26
C VAL A 128 -3.26 1.95 3.52
N GLY A 129 -3.19 2.83 2.53
CA GLY A 129 -2.48 4.11 2.66
C GLY A 129 -3.03 4.98 3.78
N GLN A 130 -4.35 5.02 3.95
CA GLN A 130 -4.98 5.80 5.00
C GLN A 130 -4.62 5.24 6.38
N VAL A 131 -4.54 3.91 6.53
CA VAL A 131 -4.07 3.27 7.76
C VAL A 131 -2.62 3.63 8.07
N VAL A 132 -1.72 3.62 7.08
CA VAL A 132 -0.32 4.02 7.25
C VAL A 132 -0.22 5.47 7.76
N ILE A 133 -0.97 6.39 7.15
CA ILE A 133 -1.00 7.80 7.55
C ILE A 133 -1.61 7.97 8.95
N ASN A 134 -2.68 7.24 9.26
CA ASN A 134 -3.32 7.25 10.57
C ASN A 134 -2.33 6.79 11.65
N ARG A 135 -1.58 5.70 11.39
CA ARG A 135 -0.52 5.22 12.27
C ARG A 135 0.56 6.28 12.48
N ALA A 136 1.09 6.89 11.43
CA ALA A 136 2.13 7.91 11.56
C ALA A 136 1.70 9.09 12.47
N ARG A 137 0.40 9.42 12.47
CA ARG A 137 -0.20 10.47 13.31
C ARG A 137 -0.60 10.03 14.72
N HIS A 138 -0.64 8.73 15.00
CA HIS A 138 -1.05 8.18 16.28
C HIS A 138 0.16 7.89 17.17
N PRO A 139 0.19 8.27 18.47
CA PRO A 139 1.37 8.20 19.33
C PRO A 139 1.97 6.80 19.48
N ALA A 140 1.16 5.74 19.41
CA ALA A 140 1.62 4.35 19.52
C ALA A 140 2.51 3.83 18.36
N PHE A 141 2.67 4.59 17.28
CA PHE A 141 3.41 4.15 16.09
C PHE A 141 4.60 5.07 15.76
N PRO A 142 5.56 4.63 14.91
CA PRO A 142 6.63 5.47 14.41
C PRO A 142 6.12 6.77 13.74
N LYS A 143 6.96 7.80 13.74
CA LYS A 143 6.59 9.17 13.29
C LYS A 143 7.04 9.49 11.87
N SER A 144 7.25 8.49 11.03
CA SER A 144 7.57 8.63 9.61
C SER A 144 6.84 7.56 8.81
N ILE A 145 6.62 7.80 7.52
CA ILE A 145 5.86 6.88 6.67
C ILE A 145 6.61 5.56 6.49
N CYS A 146 7.88 5.62 6.11
CA CYS A 146 8.78 4.48 6.04
C CYS A 146 8.94 3.79 7.41
N GLY A 147 9.00 4.56 8.49
CA GLY A 147 9.09 4.01 9.85
C GLY A 147 7.88 3.15 10.21
N VAL A 148 6.68 3.57 9.81
CA VAL A 148 5.45 2.78 9.99
C VAL A 148 5.44 1.54 9.10
N VAL A 149 5.78 1.70 7.82
CA VAL A 149 5.72 0.61 6.83
C VAL A 149 6.71 -0.51 7.17
N PHE A 150 7.91 -0.16 7.61
CA PHE A 150 8.98 -1.11 7.94
C PHE A 150 9.09 -1.38 9.44
N GLN A 151 8.10 -1.00 10.23
CA GLN A 151 8.10 -1.24 11.67
C GLN A 151 8.23 -2.73 11.98
N GLY A 152 9.28 -3.09 12.73
CA GLY A 152 9.51 -4.47 13.15
C GLY A 152 10.05 -5.37 12.04
N SER A 153 10.41 -4.83 10.88
CA SER A 153 10.94 -5.61 9.75
C SER A 153 12.29 -6.29 10.04
N GLU A 154 12.95 -5.84 11.09
CA GLU A 154 14.21 -6.32 11.65
C GLU A 154 14.03 -7.28 12.83
N ARG A 155 12.80 -7.51 13.29
CA ARG A 155 12.50 -8.36 14.46
C ARG A 155 12.22 -9.80 14.03
N THR A 156 12.57 -10.75 14.89
CA THR A 156 12.22 -12.17 14.72
C THR A 156 10.76 -12.48 15.08
N THR A 157 10.12 -11.60 15.85
CA THR A 157 8.76 -11.76 16.41
C THR A 157 7.64 -11.39 15.43
N GLY A 158 7.95 -11.25 14.15
CA GLY A 158 6.98 -10.87 13.12
C GLY A 158 6.97 -9.37 12.79
N CYS A 159 6.34 -9.05 11.66
CA CYS A 159 6.42 -7.74 11.02
C CYS A 159 5.03 -7.12 10.89
N GLN A 160 4.95 -5.79 11.01
CA GLN A 160 3.67 -5.10 10.99
C GLN A 160 2.95 -5.19 9.63
N PHE A 161 3.74 -5.23 8.56
CA PHE A 161 3.30 -5.52 7.19
C PHE A 161 4.05 -6.77 6.73
N THR A 162 3.32 -7.83 6.34
CA THR A 162 3.92 -9.14 6.09
C THR A 162 4.89 -9.11 4.92
N PHE A 163 4.60 -8.30 3.90
CA PHE A 163 5.43 -8.16 2.70
C PHE A 163 6.88 -7.75 3.00
N THR A 164 7.12 -7.14 4.17
CA THR A 164 8.45 -6.69 4.58
C THR A 164 9.33 -7.85 5.08
N CYS A 165 8.76 -9.04 5.32
CA CYS A 165 9.44 -10.17 5.97
C CYS A 165 9.17 -11.54 5.34
N ASP A 166 8.10 -11.70 4.58
CA ASP A 166 7.76 -12.94 3.86
C ASP A 166 8.52 -13.09 2.52
N GLY A 167 9.38 -12.13 2.17
CA GLY A 167 10.10 -12.12 0.90
C GLY A 167 9.29 -11.63 -0.30
N ALA A 168 8.07 -11.11 -0.10
CA ALA A 168 7.23 -10.59 -1.18
C ALA A 168 7.92 -9.49 -2.00
N LEU A 169 8.83 -8.71 -1.40
CA LEU A 169 9.65 -7.72 -2.11
C LEU A 169 10.53 -8.30 -3.22
N ASN A 170 10.77 -9.62 -3.25
CA ASN A 170 11.43 -10.30 -4.36
C ASN A 170 10.53 -10.40 -5.60
N ARG A 171 9.21 -10.32 -5.42
CA ARG A 171 8.24 -10.30 -6.53
C ARG A 171 8.17 -8.88 -7.08
N ARG A 172 8.57 -8.70 -8.33
CA ARG A 172 8.46 -7.41 -9.01
C ARG A 172 7.10 -7.23 -9.68
N TYR A 173 6.40 -6.16 -9.33
CA TYR A 173 5.22 -5.69 -10.06
C TYR A 173 5.63 -4.99 -11.36
N SER A 174 4.68 -4.80 -12.28
CA SER A 174 4.93 -4.04 -13.50
C SER A 174 5.23 -2.56 -13.19
N ASP A 175 6.06 -1.93 -14.02
CA ASP A 175 6.39 -0.51 -13.88
C ASP A 175 5.13 0.38 -13.89
N ALA A 176 4.09 -0.01 -14.64
CA ALA A 176 2.81 0.68 -14.67
C ALA A 176 2.04 0.58 -13.35
N ALA A 177 1.99 -0.60 -12.72
CA ALA A 177 1.34 -0.78 -11.43
C ALA A 177 2.10 -0.03 -10.32
N TRP A 178 3.43 -0.08 -10.35
CA TRP A 178 4.29 0.71 -9.46
C TRP A 178 4.04 2.21 -9.62
N GLN A 179 3.98 2.71 -10.85
CA GLN A 179 3.72 4.13 -11.10
C GLN A 179 2.32 4.56 -10.61
N ARG A 180 1.29 3.73 -10.79
CA ARG A 180 -0.05 4.01 -10.26
C ARG A 180 -0.06 4.06 -8.73
N ALA A 181 0.61 3.11 -8.07
CA ALA A 181 0.75 3.12 -6.62
C ALA A 181 1.48 4.40 -6.12
N ARG A 182 2.53 4.84 -6.82
CA ARG A 182 3.21 6.12 -6.52
C ARG A 182 2.30 7.32 -6.70
N ASN A 183 1.47 7.36 -7.74
CA ASN A 183 0.51 8.44 -7.95
C ASN A 183 -0.54 8.50 -6.83
N ASN A 184 -1.04 7.34 -6.38
CA ASN A 184 -1.94 7.25 -5.22
C ASN A 184 -1.27 7.72 -3.93
N ALA A 185 -0.02 7.31 -3.70
CA ALA A 185 0.78 7.79 -2.59
C ALA A 185 0.97 9.32 -2.61
N ASP A 186 1.33 9.90 -3.76
CA ASP A 186 1.49 11.36 -3.91
C ASP A 186 0.21 12.14 -3.61
N MET A 187 -0.94 11.62 -4.08
CA MET A 187 -2.26 12.20 -3.79
C MET A 187 -2.54 12.21 -2.27
N MET A 188 -2.27 11.10 -1.59
CA MET A 188 -2.53 11.00 -0.14
C MET A 188 -1.53 11.80 0.71
N LEU A 189 -0.27 11.87 0.30
CA LEU A 189 0.74 12.72 0.95
C LEU A 189 0.49 14.23 0.74
N SER A 190 -0.39 14.59 -0.20
CA SER A 190 -0.73 15.98 -0.55
C SER A 190 -2.13 16.38 -0.07
N GLY A 191 -2.70 15.68 0.90
CA GLY A 191 -3.99 16.02 1.52
C GLY A 191 -5.15 15.09 1.14
N GLY A 192 -4.92 14.15 0.21
CA GLY A 192 -5.91 13.14 -0.14
C GLY A 192 -6.27 12.24 1.04
N THR A 193 -7.55 11.93 1.18
CA THR A 193 -8.07 11.05 2.24
C THR A 193 -8.88 9.92 1.64
N TYR A 194 -8.95 8.79 2.34
CA TYR A 194 -9.90 7.71 2.05
C TYR A 194 -10.94 7.61 3.19
N PRO A 195 -12.05 8.36 3.12
CA PRO A 195 -13.04 8.42 4.20
C PRO A 195 -13.62 7.07 4.67
N PRO A 196 -13.84 6.05 3.79
CA PRO A 196 -14.48 4.80 4.21
C PRO A 196 -13.79 4.05 5.35
N VAL A 197 -12.48 4.21 5.55
CA VAL A 197 -11.75 3.54 6.66
C VAL A 197 -11.54 4.42 7.88
N GLY A 198 -11.98 5.68 7.85
CA GLY A 198 -11.95 6.59 8.99
C GLY A 198 -10.58 6.67 9.68
N LEU A 199 -10.58 6.42 10.99
CA LEU A 199 -9.39 6.43 11.85
C LEU A 199 -8.80 5.03 12.10
N ALA A 200 -9.02 4.08 11.18
CA ALA A 200 -8.47 2.74 11.31
C ALA A 200 -6.94 2.77 11.46
N THR A 201 -6.43 1.98 12.39
CA THR A 201 -4.98 1.75 12.58
C THR A 201 -4.61 0.29 12.42
N HIS A 202 -5.57 -0.60 12.23
CA HIS A 202 -5.35 -2.02 12.00
C HIS A 202 -6.29 -2.52 10.92
N TYR A 203 -5.85 -3.54 10.20
CA TYR A 203 -6.70 -4.29 9.30
C TYR A 203 -6.18 -5.72 9.18
N HIS A 204 -7.04 -6.60 8.71
CA HIS A 204 -6.68 -7.95 8.25
C HIS A 204 -7.68 -8.40 7.20
N THR A 205 -7.37 -9.46 6.47
CA THR A 205 -8.30 -10.08 5.52
C THR A 205 -9.34 -10.92 6.25
N ASP A 206 -10.50 -11.12 5.66
CA ASP A 206 -11.62 -11.84 6.28
C ASP A 206 -11.36 -13.35 6.48
N TRP A 207 -10.34 -13.91 5.84
CA TRP A 207 -9.91 -15.31 6.00
C TRP A 207 -8.83 -15.55 7.07
N VAL A 208 -8.47 -14.53 7.85
CA VAL A 208 -7.56 -14.69 9.00
C VAL A 208 -8.16 -14.11 10.29
N ARG A 209 -7.64 -14.55 11.44
CA ARG A 209 -8.07 -14.09 12.77
C ARG A 209 -6.87 -13.74 13.66
N PRO A 210 -6.39 -12.50 13.63
CA PRO A 210 -5.37 -12.06 14.59
C PRO A 210 -5.94 -11.97 16.01
N TYR A 211 -5.20 -12.37 17.04
CA TYR A 211 -5.70 -12.29 18.43
C TYR A 211 -6.09 -10.88 18.87
N TRP A 212 -5.40 -9.86 18.35
CA TRP A 212 -5.70 -8.47 18.68
C TRP A 212 -7.07 -8.01 18.15
N SER A 213 -7.68 -8.67 17.16
CA SER A 213 -8.91 -8.16 16.52
C SER A 213 -10.10 -8.14 17.48
N ASP A 214 -10.16 -9.08 18.43
CA ASP A 214 -11.19 -9.13 19.48
C ASP A 214 -11.06 -7.98 20.51
N SER A 215 -9.89 -7.31 20.55
CA SER A 215 -9.63 -6.16 21.42
C SER A 215 -9.88 -4.80 20.75
N LEU A 216 -10.37 -4.80 19.51
CA LEU A 216 -10.58 -3.58 18.72
C LEU A 216 -12.00 -3.49 18.15
N GLU A 217 -12.40 -2.28 17.73
CA GLU A 217 -13.69 -2.04 17.10
C GLU A 217 -13.56 -2.17 15.58
N LYS A 218 -14.30 -3.10 14.95
CA LYS A 218 -14.41 -3.18 13.49
C LYS A 218 -15.25 -2.00 12.98
N ILE A 219 -14.67 -1.15 12.12
CA ILE A 219 -15.30 0.11 11.68
C ILE A 219 -15.50 0.23 10.17
N ALA A 220 -14.82 -0.59 9.37
CA ALA A 220 -15.03 -0.60 7.93
C ALA A 220 -14.71 -1.97 7.31
N ILE A 221 -15.27 -2.19 6.12
CA ILE A 221 -14.99 -3.33 5.26
C ILE A 221 -14.72 -2.77 3.87
N VAL A 222 -13.57 -3.10 3.27
CA VAL A 222 -13.24 -2.74 1.89
C VAL A 222 -12.83 -4.01 1.17
N ASP A 223 -13.70 -4.47 0.28
CA ASP A 223 -13.58 -5.77 -0.36
C ASP A 223 -13.40 -6.86 0.71
N THR A 224 -12.26 -7.54 0.78
CA THR A 224 -11.98 -8.59 1.76
C THR A 224 -11.26 -8.10 3.02
N HIS A 225 -10.90 -6.82 3.08
CA HIS A 225 -10.19 -6.25 4.21
C HIS A 225 -11.15 -5.70 5.26
N LEU A 226 -10.93 -6.10 6.51
CA LEU A 226 -11.66 -5.66 7.69
C LEU A 226 -10.79 -4.65 8.45
N PHE A 227 -11.31 -3.45 8.70
CA PHE A 227 -10.57 -2.34 9.31
C PHE A 227 -11.04 -2.08 10.73
N PHE A 228 -10.07 -1.83 11.61
CA PHE A 228 -10.29 -1.70 13.04
C PHE A 228 -9.64 -0.43 13.61
N ARG A 229 -10.28 0.13 14.64
CA ARG A 229 -9.74 1.20 15.47
C ARG A 229 -9.68 0.78 16.94
N TRP A 230 -8.89 1.51 17.71
CA TRP A 230 -8.89 1.38 19.16
C TRP A 230 -10.25 1.77 19.76
N PRO A 231 -10.72 1.07 20.81
CA PRO A 231 -11.84 1.53 21.61
C PRO A 231 -11.48 2.79 22.43
N GLY A 232 -12.48 3.62 22.75
CA GLY A 232 -12.32 4.80 23.59
C GLY A 232 -11.47 5.92 22.98
N TYR A 233 -10.73 6.66 23.82
CA TYR A 233 -9.98 7.86 23.44
C TYR A 233 -9.02 7.64 22.26
N TRP A 234 -8.30 6.51 22.27
CA TRP A 234 -7.29 6.16 21.27
C TRP A 234 -7.87 5.94 19.85
N GLY A 235 -9.17 5.71 19.73
CA GLY A 235 -9.89 5.64 18.45
C GLY A 235 -10.50 6.96 17.98
N THR A 236 -10.37 8.04 18.75
CA THR A 236 -10.97 9.34 18.44
C THR A 236 -9.98 10.28 17.76
N PRO A 237 -10.44 11.35 17.07
CA PRO A 237 -9.56 12.36 16.50
C PRO A 237 -8.57 13.00 17.49
N GLY A 238 -8.83 12.94 18.80
CA GLY A 238 -7.92 13.42 19.85
C GLY A 238 -6.55 12.74 19.81
N ALA A 239 -6.50 11.44 19.51
CA ALA A 239 -5.27 10.66 19.49
C ALA A 239 -4.42 10.86 18.21
N PHE A 240 -4.99 11.42 17.13
CA PHE A 240 -4.32 11.54 15.82
C PHE A 240 -3.71 12.94 15.60
N ARG A 241 -3.10 13.49 16.65
CA ARG A 241 -2.48 14.82 16.68
C ARG A 241 -0.95 14.79 16.65
N GLY A 242 -0.34 13.60 16.56
CA GLY A 242 1.10 13.44 16.52
C GLY A 242 1.72 14.08 15.28
N ALA A 243 2.83 14.79 15.46
CA ALA A 243 3.61 15.35 14.36
C ALA A 243 4.37 14.23 13.64
N VAL A 244 4.17 14.12 12.33
CA VAL A 244 4.98 13.26 11.45
C VAL A 244 6.25 14.03 11.12
N SER A 245 7.43 13.40 11.21
CA SER A 245 8.73 14.07 11.22
C SER A 245 9.08 14.80 9.91
N GLY A 246 8.46 14.42 8.79
CA GLY A 246 8.78 14.97 7.48
C GLY A 246 10.20 14.61 7.02
N SER A 247 10.82 13.61 7.65
CA SER A 247 12.24 13.27 7.48
C SER A 247 12.45 11.77 7.21
N ASP A 248 11.60 11.18 6.36
CA ASP A 248 11.74 9.80 5.92
C ASP A 248 13.13 9.53 5.31
N GLY A 249 13.85 8.57 5.91
CA GLY A 249 15.19 8.15 5.53
C GLY A 249 15.20 6.99 4.52
N PRO A 250 16.38 6.58 4.03
CA PRO A 250 16.50 5.43 3.15
C PRO A 250 16.12 4.12 3.85
N VAL A 251 15.66 3.16 3.05
CA VAL A 251 15.23 1.82 3.50
C VAL A 251 15.88 0.79 2.58
N ALA A 252 16.80 -0.01 3.13
CA ALA A 252 17.55 -1.00 2.36
C ALA A 252 16.66 -2.01 1.64
N LYS A 253 15.56 -2.45 2.28
CA LYS A 253 14.59 -3.38 1.70
C LYS A 253 13.91 -2.84 0.43
N LEU A 254 13.86 -1.53 0.23
CA LEU A 254 13.29 -0.92 -0.99
C LEU A 254 14.31 -0.63 -2.08
N ALA A 255 15.61 -0.76 -1.83
CA ALA A 255 16.64 -0.41 -2.81
C ALA A 255 16.47 -1.14 -4.15
N ALA A 256 15.96 -2.37 -4.14
CA ALA A 256 15.74 -3.18 -5.34
C ALA A 256 14.56 -2.70 -6.22
N ILE A 257 13.63 -1.89 -5.68
CA ILE A 257 12.44 -1.42 -6.41
C ILE A 257 12.31 0.11 -6.42
N SER A 258 13.18 0.81 -5.70
CA SER A 258 13.28 2.27 -5.69
C SER A 258 14.74 2.72 -5.85
N PRO A 259 15.09 3.32 -6.99
CA PRO A 259 16.39 3.95 -7.18
C PRO A 259 16.71 5.01 -6.13
N LEU A 260 15.71 5.73 -5.60
CA LEU A 260 15.93 6.77 -4.58
C LEU A 260 16.44 6.18 -3.26
N HIS A 261 15.92 5.02 -2.88
CA HIS A 261 16.41 4.31 -1.69
C HIS A 261 17.80 3.71 -1.93
N ALA A 262 18.08 3.18 -3.12
CA ALA A 262 19.39 2.66 -3.48
C ALA A 262 20.48 3.75 -3.51
N ILE A 263 20.22 4.87 -4.19
CA ILE A 263 21.15 6.02 -4.31
C ILE A 263 21.45 6.58 -2.92
N ALA A 264 20.43 6.79 -2.09
CA ALA A 264 20.62 7.31 -0.74
C ALA A 264 21.42 6.37 0.18
N LEU A 265 21.56 5.09 -0.18
CA LEU A 265 22.39 4.10 0.52
C LEU A 265 23.76 3.89 -0.15
N GLY A 266 24.06 4.58 -1.25
CA GLY A 266 25.28 4.36 -2.04
C GLY A 266 25.32 2.99 -2.72
N LEU A 267 24.17 2.36 -2.96
CA LEU A 267 24.09 1.07 -3.63
C LEU A 267 24.06 1.24 -5.16
N PRO A 268 24.71 0.34 -5.92
CA PRO A 268 24.61 0.32 -7.38
C PRO A 268 23.14 0.18 -7.80
N THR A 269 22.66 1.11 -8.63
CA THR A 269 21.32 1.02 -9.22
C THR A 269 21.36 0.20 -10.50
N ASP A 270 21.58 -1.11 -10.37
CA ASP A 270 21.46 -2.05 -11.49
C ASP A 270 20.00 -2.51 -11.70
N VAL A 271 19.06 -1.88 -10.98
CA VAL A 271 17.63 -2.14 -11.10
C VAL A 271 17.16 -1.66 -12.47
N ALA A 272 17.06 -2.62 -13.38
CA ALA A 272 16.39 -2.54 -14.67
C ALA A 272 14.94 -2.04 -14.52
N THR A 273 14.72 -0.75 -14.37
CA THR A 273 13.64 -0.09 -15.12
C THR A 273 14.16 0.04 -16.55
N GLY A 274 13.32 -0.16 -17.55
CA GLY A 274 13.61 0.28 -18.93
C GLY A 274 13.71 1.81 -19.07
N VAL A 275 14.18 2.47 -18.03
CA VAL A 275 14.42 3.89 -17.86
C VAL A 275 15.90 3.93 -17.53
N ASP A 276 16.74 4.06 -18.56
CA ASP A 276 18.18 4.15 -18.39
C ASP A 276 18.47 5.22 -17.34
N ALA A 277 18.99 4.77 -16.19
CA ALA A 277 19.41 5.67 -15.12
C ALA A 277 20.57 6.57 -15.59
N ASN A 278 21.17 6.29 -16.75
CA ASN A 278 22.04 7.18 -17.50
C ASN A 278 21.43 7.54 -18.86
N ALA A 279 20.31 8.25 -18.86
CA ALA A 279 19.79 8.89 -20.06
C ALA A 279 20.64 10.09 -20.52
N ALA A 280 21.74 10.42 -19.83
CA ALA A 280 22.75 11.36 -20.30
C ALA A 280 23.94 10.57 -20.87
N VAL A 281 24.38 10.92 -22.08
CA VAL A 281 25.52 10.27 -22.76
C VAL A 281 26.78 11.13 -22.70
N GLY A 282 26.65 12.40 -22.28
CA GLY A 282 27.77 13.34 -22.15
C GLY A 282 27.86 13.93 -20.74
N GLU A 283 29.01 14.53 -20.43
CA GLU A 283 29.20 15.24 -19.16
C GLU A 283 28.23 16.42 -19.03
N ALA A 284 27.63 16.53 -17.84
CA ALA A 284 26.77 17.65 -17.50
C ALA A 284 27.63 18.89 -17.25
N ARG A 285 27.45 19.92 -18.07
CA ARG A 285 28.09 21.23 -17.87
C ARG A 285 27.20 22.07 -16.96
N VAL A 286 27.78 22.53 -15.86
CA VAL A 286 27.15 23.52 -14.97
C VAL A 286 27.64 24.89 -15.37
N VAL A 287 26.72 25.78 -15.74
CA VAL A 287 27.01 27.20 -15.89
C VAL A 287 26.46 27.92 -14.68
N ALA A 288 27.37 28.51 -13.90
CA ALA A 288 27.02 29.26 -12.71
C ALA A 288 26.38 30.59 -13.12
N GLY A 289 25.25 30.92 -12.49
CA GLY A 289 24.62 32.22 -12.72
C GLY A 289 25.49 33.34 -12.14
N ALA A 290 25.64 34.44 -12.90
CA ALA A 290 26.39 35.63 -12.50
C ALA A 290 25.45 36.84 -12.28
N GLY A 291 25.91 37.83 -11.51
CA GLY A 291 25.15 39.05 -11.22
C GLY A 291 23.82 38.76 -10.53
N GLU A 292 22.71 39.25 -11.08
CA GLU A 292 21.35 39.04 -10.55
C GLU A 292 20.91 37.56 -10.55
N SER A 293 21.61 36.69 -11.28
CA SER A 293 21.38 35.25 -11.30
C SER A 293 22.34 34.45 -10.41
N ALA A 294 23.09 35.11 -9.53
CA ALA A 294 23.99 34.43 -8.59
C ALA A 294 23.25 33.34 -7.78
N GLY A 295 23.78 32.10 -7.83
CA GLY A 295 23.16 30.93 -7.20
C GLY A 295 22.02 30.29 -7.99
N ARG A 296 21.75 30.75 -9.22
CA ARG A 296 20.77 30.16 -10.15
C ARG A 296 21.47 29.40 -11.28
N ASP A 297 22.16 28.33 -10.91
CA ASP A 297 22.94 27.53 -11.86
C ASP A 297 22.04 26.88 -12.93
N THR A 298 22.57 26.80 -14.15
CA THR A 298 21.96 26.06 -15.25
C THR A 298 22.83 24.86 -15.63
N ILE A 299 22.20 23.69 -15.76
CA ILE A 299 22.84 22.44 -16.14
C ILE A 299 22.47 22.13 -17.59
N TYR A 300 23.49 21.96 -18.43
CA TYR A 300 23.38 21.55 -19.82
C TYR A 300 23.91 20.13 -19.97
N THR A 301 23.17 19.24 -20.61
CA THR A 301 23.67 17.89 -20.89
C THR A 301 23.26 17.37 -22.26
N GLN A 302 24.04 16.41 -22.76
CA GLN A 302 23.64 15.57 -23.87
C GLN A 302 22.78 14.42 -23.34
N LEU A 303 21.60 14.24 -23.92
CA LEU A 303 20.68 13.15 -23.63
C LEU A 303 20.85 12.01 -24.63
N ASP A 304 20.59 10.79 -24.18
CA ASP A 304 20.48 9.63 -25.05
C ASP A 304 19.17 9.72 -25.81
N ARG A 305 19.28 9.79 -27.15
CA ARG A 305 18.12 9.78 -28.04
C ARG A 305 17.30 8.50 -27.92
N LYS A 306 17.92 7.38 -27.54
CA LYS A 306 17.27 6.08 -27.40
C LYS A 306 16.59 5.89 -26.04
N ALA A 307 16.91 6.73 -25.05
CA ALA A 307 16.31 6.61 -23.72
C ALA A 307 14.82 6.99 -23.73
N ALA A 308 14.07 6.38 -22.82
CA ALA A 308 12.66 6.69 -22.61
C ALA A 308 12.51 8.16 -22.16
N PRO A 309 11.53 8.94 -22.66
CA PRO A 309 11.38 10.36 -22.31
C PRO A 309 11.24 10.64 -20.81
N GLU A 310 10.68 9.69 -20.08
CA GLU A 310 10.48 9.72 -18.63
C GLU A 310 11.82 9.69 -17.87
N SER A 311 12.85 9.06 -18.45
CA SER A 311 14.20 8.97 -17.86
C SER A 311 14.91 10.32 -17.73
N PHE A 312 14.52 11.30 -18.55
CA PHE A 312 15.09 12.65 -18.52
C PHE A 312 14.74 13.38 -17.23
N VAL A 313 13.58 13.10 -16.64
CA VAL A 313 13.18 13.66 -15.33
C VAL A 313 14.08 13.13 -14.23
N THR A 314 14.28 11.81 -14.19
CA THR A 314 15.19 11.18 -13.23
C THR A 314 16.61 11.73 -13.36
N THR A 315 17.06 11.96 -14.60
CA THR A 315 18.36 12.57 -14.88
C THR A 315 18.48 14.00 -14.40
N ALA A 316 17.45 14.81 -14.61
CA ALA A 316 17.41 16.16 -14.08
C ALA A 316 17.43 16.18 -12.55
N LEU A 317 16.58 15.38 -11.90
CA LEU A 317 16.53 15.29 -10.44
C LEU A 317 17.88 14.91 -9.83
N ARG A 318 18.54 13.90 -10.40
CA ARG A 318 19.88 13.46 -9.96
C ARG A 318 20.92 14.57 -10.08
N LEU A 319 20.96 15.26 -11.22
CA LEU A 319 21.96 16.30 -11.48
C LEU A 319 21.66 17.60 -10.71
N CYS A 320 20.39 17.87 -10.42
CA CYS A 320 19.98 18.98 -9.58
C CYS A 320 20.28 18.77 -8.09
N GLY A 321 20.28 17.51 -7.62
CA GLY A 321 20.50 17.18 -6.20
C GLY A 321 19.57 17.95 -5.27
N ASP A 322 20.10 18.45 -4.16
CA ASP A 322 19.35 19.22 -3.15
C ASP A 322 19.35 20.74 -3.39
N LYS A 323 19.77 21.21 -4.57
CA LYS A 323 19.84 22.66 -4.83
C LYS A 323 18.42 23.29 -4.82
N PRO A 324 18.20 24.39 -4.08
CA PRO A 324 16.90 25.03 -3.95
C PRO A 324 16.44 25.72 -5.25
N TYR A 325 17.39 26.01 -6.14
CA TYR A 325 17.15 26.37 -7.53
C TYR A 325 17.92 25.41 -8.43
N CYS A 326 17.26 24.86 -9.43
CA CYS A 326 17.93 24.12 -10.48
C CYS A 326 17.21 24.30 -11.81
N LYS A 327 17.95 24.77 -12.82
CA LYS A 327 17.51 24.76 -14.21
C LYS A 327 18.31 23.71 -14.97
N PHE A 328 17.63 22.72 -15.52
CA PHE A 328 18.21 21.65 -16.30
C PHE A 328 17.70 21.72 -17.74
N MET A 329 18.60 21.58 -18.70
CA MET A 329 18.31 21.65 -20.13
C MET A 329 19.08 20.54 -20.86
N GLY A 330 18.41 19.79 -21.72
CA GLY A 330 18.97 18.63 -22.40
C GLY A 330 18.66 18.58 -23.90
N TRP A 331 19.64 18.06 -24.67
CA TRP A 331 19.56 17.88 -26.12
C TRP A 331 19.95 16.46 -26.50
N THR A 332 19.19 15.82 -27.36
CA THR A 332 19.54 14.51 -27.95
C THR A 332 20.48 14.65 -29.14
N ASN A 333 20.44 15.79 -29.85
CA ASN A 333 21.37 16.09 -30.94
C ASN A 333 22.62 16.80 -30.38
N PRO A 334 23.79 16.13 -30.36
CA PRO A 334 25.01 16.72 -29.80
C PRO A 334 25.48 17.97 -30.54
N VAL A 335 25.21 18.09 -31.84
CA VAL A 335 25.59 19.26 -32.66
C VAL A 335 24.83 20.52 -32.24
N LEU A 336 23.62 20.34 -31.68
CA LEU A 336 22.75 21.44 -31.26
C LEU A 336 22.81 21.68 -29.74
N LYS A 337 23.58 20.88 -29.00
CA LYS A 337 23.86 21.17 -27.59
C LYS A 337 24.73 22.42 -27.53
N PRO A 338 24.34 23.45 -26.77
CA PRO A 338 25.18 24.62 -26.59
C PRO A 338 26.39 24.32 -25.70
N ASP A 339 27.45 25.10 -25.91
CA ASP A 339 28.65 25.08 -25.07
C ASP A 339 28.69 26.24 -24.07
N SER A 340 27.75 27.18 -24.14
CA SER A 340 27.61 28.29 -23.20
C SER A 340 26.16 28.75 -23.06
N ASP A 341 25.89 29.64 -22.10
CA ASP A 341 24.57 30.26 -21.92
C ASP A 341 24.14 31.12 -23.12
N ALA A 342 25.09 31.54 -23.95
CA ALA A 342 24.82 32.20 -25.23
C ALA A 342 24.38 31.17 -26.28
N MET A 343 23.10 30.81 -26.23
CA MET A 343 22.49 29.90 -27.20
C MET A 343 21.91 30.67 -28.39
N SER A 344 21.99 30.10 -29.58
CA SER A 344 21.21 30.54 -30.76
C SER A 344 19.74 30.15 -30.63
N ASP A 345 18.87 30.78 -31.43
CA ASP A 345 17.45 30.40 -31.51
C ASP A 345 17.28 28.96 -31.99
N THR A 346 18.13 28.52 -32.91
CA THR A 346 18.17 27.13 -33.38
C THR A 346 18.47 26.15 -32.25
N GLN A 347 19.46 26.45 -31.40
CA GLN A 347 19.80 25.60 -30.24
C GLN A 347 18.67 25.60 -29.20
N ARG A 348 18.04 26.75 -28.94
CA ARG A 348 16.85 26.83 -28.06
C ARG A 348 15.69 25.99 -28.60
N ALA A 349 15.37 26.13 -29.87
CA ALA A 349 14.28 25.40 -30.52
C ALA A 349 14.55 23.90 -30.66
N ALA A 350 15.82 23.50 -30.64
CA ALA A 350 16.25 22.10 -30.71
C ALA A 350 16.35 21.41 -29.34
N MET A 351 16.10 22.12 -28.25
CA MET A 351 16.10 21.55 -26.91
C MET A 351 15.07 20.44 -26.79
N THR A 352 15.50 19.30 -26.27
CA THR A 352 14.65 18.11 -26.13
C THR A 352 13.84 18.15 -24.84
N PHE A 353 14.49 18.53 -23.73
CA PHE A 353 13.91 18.46 -22.41
C PHE A 353 14.39 19.61 -21.52
N SER A 354 13.49 20.11 -20.69
CA SER A 354 13.78 21.17 -19.72
C SER A 354 13.11 20.86 -18.40
N TYR A 355 13.85 21.02 -17.31
CA TYR A 355 13.32 20.93 -15.95
C TYR A 355 13.74 22.17 -15.17
N LEU A 356 12.81 22.74 -14.42
CA LEU A 356 13.05 23.90 -13.58
C LEU A 356 12.45 23.66 -12.20
N ARG A 357 13.28 23.77 -11.17
CA ARG A 357 12.88 23.85 -9.76
C ARG A 357 13.31 25.19 -9.18
N ASP A 358 12.38 25.86 -8.53
CA ASP A 358 12.59 27.08 -7.76
C ASP A 358 11.74 26.99 -6.48
N ASP A 359 12.36 26.50 -5.41
CA ASP A 359 11.69 26.24 -4.13
C ASP A 359 11.14 27.53 -3.53
N LYS A 360 11.82 28.67 -3.75
CA LYS A 360 11.37 29.98 -3.27
C LYS A 360 10.09 30.43 -3.96
N ALA A 361 9.97 30.14 -5.26
CA ALA A 361 8.78 30.44 -6.04
C ALA A 361 7.69 29.35 -5.93
N GLY A 362 7.96 28.24 -5.25
CA GLY A 362 7.07 27.07 -5.22
C GLY A 362 6.83 26.49 -6.62
N PHE A 363 7.83 26.59 -7.50
CA PHE A 363 7.70 26.24 -8.91
C PHE A 363 8.56 25.02 -9.25
N GLU A 364 7.93 23.96 -9.76
CA GLU A 364 8.62 22.78 -10.27
C GLU A 364 7.93 22.32 -11.55
N LYS A 365 8.67 22.22 -12.65
CA LYS A 365 8.09 21.82 -13.94
C LYS A 365 9.09 21.10 -14.83
N ALA A 366 8.63 20.00 -15.44
CA ALA A 366 9.29 19.30 -16.53
C ALA A 366 8.54 19.53 -17.84
N LEU A 367 9.27 19.83 -18.92
CA LEU A 367 8.75 20.10 -20.25
C LEU A 367 9.54 19.31 -21.30
N TRP A 368 8.82 18.77 -22.28
CA TRP A 368 9.37 18.04 -23.41
C TRP A 368 9.14 18.80 -24.69
N ASN A 369 10.06 18.59 -25.61
CA ASN A 369 9.85 18.90 -27.01
C ASN A 369 8.83 17.94 -27.63
N CYS A 370 7.56 18.34 -27.68
CA CYS A 370 6.49 17.48 -28.20
C CYS A 370 6.54 17.22 -29.70
N SER A 371 7.37 17.94 -30.48
CA SER A 371 7.62 17.56 -31.87
C SER A 371 8.62 16.41 -32.00
N GLU A 372 9.39 16.14 -30.94
CA GLU A 372 10.34 15.02 -30.86
C GLU A 372 9.75 13.84 -30.06
N TYR A 373 9.10 14.13 -28.94
CA TYR A 373 8.50 13.15 -28.04
C TYR A 373 7.05 13.50 -27.74
N LYS A 374 6.11 12.84 -28.43
CA LYS A 374 4.66 13.10 -28.28
C LYS A 374 4.22 12.89 -26.83
N ARG A 375 3.41 13.81 -26.31
CA ARG A 375 2.81 13.75 -24.97
C ARG A 375 1.29 13.85 -25.08
N ASP A 376 0.60 13.18 -24.17
CA ASP A 376 -0.87 13.24 -24.09
C ASP A 376 -1.35 14.53 -23.42
N ASP A 377 -0.54 15.13 -22.53
CA ASP A 377 -0.83 16.40 -21.90
C ASP A 377 -0.04 17.55 -22.56
N ALA A 378 -0.76 18.44 -23.25
CA ALA A 378 -0.18 19.61 -23.91
C ALA A 378 0.54 20.57 -22.94
N ARG A 379 0.21 20.53 -21.63
CA ARG A 379 0.89 21.37 -20.62
C ARG A 379 2.32 20.91 -20.34
N GLN A 380 2.66 19.69 -20.73
CA GLN A 380 4.01 19.12 -20.69
C GLN A 380 4.84 19.49 -21.93
N CYS A 381 4.24 20.13 -22.93
CA CYS A 381 4.96 20.58 -24.11
C CYS A 381 5.62 21.93 -23.88
N MET A 382 6.87 22.06 -24.33
CA MET A 382 7.53 23.36 -24.42
C MET A 382 6.74 24.29 -25.34
N LYS A 383 6.62 25.56 -24.94
CA LYS A 383 6.16 26.62 -25.84
C LYS A 383 7.30 26.90 -26.83
N ARG A 384 6.98 26.82 -28.12
CA ARG A 384 7.90 27.08 -29.22
C ARG A 384 7.69 28.48 -29.77
#